data_AF-A0A2E2L990-F1
#
_entry.id   AF-A0A2E2L990-F1
#
_cell.length_a   1.000
_cell.length_b   1.000
_cell.length_c   1.000
_cell.angle_alpha   90.00
_cell.angle_beta   90.00
_cell.angle_gamma   90.00
#
_symmetry.space_group_name_H-M   'P 1'
#
loop_
_entity.id
_entity.type
_entity.pdbx_description
1 polymer ?
#
loop_
_entity_poly.entity_id
_entity_poly.type
_entity_poly.pdbx_seq_one_letter_code
_entity_poly.pdbx_strand_id
1 'polypeptide(L)'
;MDETPGIPETYTAQMGSQHVTLPVIPVSEDLSIALMMVIDQPVSVIETAGRELAAHFAGAAPDIVVAPATLGIPVAIEVTRALGLDDYVILQKTRKVHLGDALEAPVHAITSTSSASLLLDRARLDDIRGRRVLFVDDVISTGSSSGAALALLEQAGADIVGVGALLAEGDGWPDALASYADRLFALGRIPLFPR
;
A
#
# COMPACT_ATOMS: atom_id res chain seq x y z
N MET A 1 -32.16 19.93 -17.30
CA MET A 1 -31.88 18.50 -17.28
C MET A 1 -30.38 18.43 -17.20
N ASP A 2 -29.86 18.40 -15.97
CA ASP A 2 -28.42 18.45 -15.71
C ASP A 2 -27.91 17.04 -15.99
N GLU A 3 -27.20 16.86 -17.11
CA GLU A 3 -26.60 15.57 -17.43
C GLU A 3 -25.50 15.33 -16.40
N THR A 4 -25.73 14.41 -15.46
CA THR A 4 -24.65 13.87 -14.65
C THR A 4 -23.57 13.40 -15.62
N PRO A 5 -22.34 13.97 -15.58
CA PRO A 5 -21.29 13.55 -16.49
C PRO A 5 -21.10 12.05 -16.39
N GLY A 6 -21.17 11.35 -17.53
CA GLY A 6 -20.97 9.90 -17.55
C GLY A 6 -19.61 9.53 -16.96
N ILE A 7 -19.54 8.38 -16.29
CA ILE A 7 -18.28 7.85 -15.76
C ILE A 7 -17.30 7.68 -16.93
N PRO A 8 -16.10 8.28 -16.88
CA PRO A 8 -15.13 8.17 -17.97
C PRO A 8 -14.58 6.76 -18.07
N GLU A 9 -14.05 6.37 -19.24
CA GLU A 9 -13.39 5.07 -19.41
C GLU A 9 -12.00 5.02 -18.76
N THR A 10 -11.34 6.17 -18.65
CA THR A 10 -10.00 6.31 -18.06
C THR A 10 -9.89 7.59 -17.23
N TYR A 11 -8.94 7.61 -16.31
CA TYR A 11 -8.60 8.76 -15.49
C TYR A 11 -7.08 8.97 -15.48
N THR A 12 -6.62 10.19 -15.74
CA THR A 12 -5.19 10.54 -15.62
C THR A 12 -4.92 11.06 -14.22
N ALA A 13 -4.27 10.24 -13.42
CA ALA A 13 -3.85 10.58 -12.06
C ALA A 13 -2.48 11.24 -12.07
N GLN A 14 -2.31 12.30 -11.28
CA GLN A 14 -0.98 12.75 -10.90
C GLN A 14 -0.42 11.80 -9.84
N MET A 15 0.80 11.32 -10.04
CA MET A 15 1.54 10.47 -9.11
C MET A 15 2.94 11.07 -8.94
N GLY A 16 3.09 11.93 -7.94
CA GLY A 16 4.33 12.65 -7.66
C GLY A 16 4.64 13.63 -8.78
N SER A 17 5.82 13.52 -9.39
CA SER A 17 6.17 14.33 -10.58
C SER A 17 5.59 13.81 -11.89
N GLN A 18 4.91 12.65 -11.87
CA GLN A 18 4.48 11.93 -13.06
C GLN A 18 2.96 11.94 -13.21
N HIS A 19 2.49 11.55 -14.40
CA HIS A 19 1.08 11.28 -14.66
C HIS A 19 0.92 9.84 -15.15
N VAL A 20 -0.09 9.14 -14.66
CA VAL A 20 -0.45 7.77 -15.07
C VAL A 20 -1.90 7.73 -15.50
N THR A 21 -2.18 7.08 -16.63
CA THR A 21 -3.55 6.89 -17.12
C THR A 21 -4.05 5.53 -16.64
N LEU A 22 -5.13 5.55 -15.87
CA LEU A 22 -5.70 4.39 -15.22
C LEU A 22 -7.07 4.07 -15.86
N PRO A 23 -7.38 2.79 -16.13
CA PRO A 23 -8.74 2.41 -16.51
C PRO A 23 -9.70 2.66 -15.36
N VAL A 24 -10.88 3.17 -15.65
CA VAL A 24 -11.97 3.30 -14.67
C VAL A 24 -12.88 2.10 -14.83
N ILE A 25 -12.98 1.29 -13.77
CA ILE A 25 -13.72 0.03 -13.79
C ILE A 25 -14.81 0.00 -12.71
N PRO A 26 -15.96 -0.62 -12.98
CA PRO A 26 -16.98 -0.85 -11.96
C PRO A 26 -16.49 -1.92 -10.97
N VAL A 27 -16.62 -1.64 -9.68
CA VAL A 27 -16.33 -2.59 -8.58
C VAL A 27 -17.60 -3.02 -7.84
N SER A 28 -18.68 -2.26 -7.98
CA SER A 28 -20.04 -2.63 -7.57
C SER A 28 -21.06 -2.02 -8.53
N GLU A 29 -22.36 -2.21 -8.24
CA GLU A 29 -23.44 -1.59 -9.01
C GLU A 29 -23.37 -0.05 -8.97
N ASP A 30 -22.94 0.50 -7.83
CA ASP A 30 -23.00 1.95 -7.53
C ASP A 30 -21.63 2.64 -7.54
N LEU A 31 -20.53 1.92 -7.79
CA LEU A 31 -19.18 2.45 -7.66
C LEU A 31 -18.23 1.95 -8.74
N SER A 32 -17.52 2.89 -9.36
CA SER A 32 -16.33 2.64 -10.17
C SER A 32 -15.08 3.27 -9.54
N ILE A 33 -13.91 2.70 -9.81
CA ILE A 33 -12.61 3.19 -9.33
C ILE A 33 -11.62 3.33 -10.48
N ALA A 34 -10.63 4.22 -10.32
CA ALA A 34 -9.45 4.25 -11.17
C ALA A 34 -8.50 3.12 -10.73
N LEU A 35 -8.43 2.03 -11.48
CA LEU A 35 -7.65 0.86 -11.10
C LEU A 35 -6.16 1.07 -11.41
N MET A 36 -5.33 1.06 -10.38
CA MET A 36 -3.87 0.95 -10.51
C MET A 36 -3.44 -0.51 -10.47
N MET A 37 -2.86 -1.01 -11.56
CA MET A 37 -2.13 -2.27 -11.59
C MET A 37 -0.64 -1.96 -11.73
N VAL A 38 0.10 -1.99 -10.63
CA VAL A 38 1.55 -1.63 -10.62
C VAL A 38 2.35 -2.47 -11.62
N ILE A 39 1.99 -3.73 -11.78
CA ILE A 39 2.65 -4.68 -12.69
C ILE A 39 2.41 -4.39 -14.18
N ASP A 40 1.41 -3.56 -14.50
CA ASP A 40 1.12 -3.13 -15.87
C ASP A 40 1.77 -1.77 -16.20
N GLN A 41 2.42 -1.14 -15.23
CA GLN A 41 3.11 0.14 -15.43
C GLN A 41 4.53 -0.05 -15.96
N PRO A 42 5.05 0.92 -16.74
CA PRO A 42 6.46 0.92 -17.11
C PRO A 42 7.36 0.91 -15.87
N VAL A 43 8.43 0.11 -15.91
CA VAL A 43 9.39 0.01 -14.79
C VAL A 43 9.94 1.38 -14.38
N SER A 44 10.23 2.25 -15.35
CA SER A 44 10.73 3.61 -15.10
C SER A 44 9.77 4.50 -14.30
N VAL A 45 8.46 4.25 -14.43
CA VAL A 45 7.42 4.98 -13.68
C VAL A 45 7.47 4.58 -12.21
N ILE A 46 7.58 3.27 -11.93
CA ILE A 46 7.66 2.74 -10.57
C ILE A 46 9.02 3.05 -9.92
N GLU A 47 10.11 3.01 -10.68
CA GLU A 47 11.43 3.49 -10.23
C GLU A 47 11.35 4.95 -9.77
N THR A 48 10.75 5.83 -10.58
CA THR A 48 10.67 7.24 -10.24
C THR A 48 9.79 7.47 -9.01
N ALA A 49 8.67 6.77 -8.91
CA ALA A 49 7.81 6.83 -7.74
C ALA A 49 8.51 6.31 -6.47
N GLY A 50 9.26 5.22 -6.57
CA GLY A 50 10.05 4.67 -5.47
C GLY A 50 11.10 5.66 -4.96
N ARG A 51 11.80 6.38 -5.86
CA ARG A 51 12.73 7.45 -5.46
C ARG A 51 12.03 8.59 -4.73
N GLU A 52 10.85 8.99 -5.17
CA GLU A 52 10.10 10.10 -4.57
C GLU A 52 9.56 9.75 -3.18
N LEU A 53 9.03 8.53 -3.01
CA LEU A 53 8.66 8.00 -1.69
C LEU A 53 9.88 7.92 -0.77
N ALA A 54 10.99 7.36 -1.24
CA ALA A 54 12.23 7.28 -0.46
C ALA A 54 12.74 8.67 -0.04
N ALA A 55 12.70 9.66 -0.95
CA ALA A 55 13.10 11.03 -0.65
C ALA A 55 12.21 11.67 0.43
N HIS A 56 10.89 11.44 0.38
CA HIS A 56 9.95 11.91 1.40
C HIS A 56 10.29 11.34 2.79
N PHE A 57 10.54 10.03 2.86
CA PHE A 57 10.79 9.33 4.13
C PHE A 57 12.26 9.28 4.56
N ALA A 58 13.20 9.85 3.80
CA ALA A 58 14.63 9.81 4.11
C ALA A 58 14.95 10.38 5.50
N GLY A 59 14.24 11.45 5.91
CA GLY A 59 14.40 12.07 7.23
C GLY A 59 13.93 11.19 8.40
N ALA A 60 13.01 10.25 8.16
CA ALA A 60 12.60 9.25 9.14
C ALA A 60 13.67 8.14 9.32
N ALA A 61 14.63 8.09 8.39
CA ALA A 61 15.76 7.16 8.37
C ALA A 61 15.32 5.70 8.60
N PRO A 62 14.42 5.14 7.78
CA PRO A 62 13.98 3.76 7.93
C PRO A 62 15.14 2.77 7.85
N ASP A 63 15.04 1.70 8.64
CA ASP A 63 16.01 0.60 8.67
C ASP A 63 15.62 -0.53 7.70
N ILE A 64 14.33 -0.68 7.43
CA ILE A 64 13.78 -1.71 6.54
C ILE A 64 12.45 -1.24 5.94
N VAL A 65 12.17 -1.68 4.71
CA VAL A 65 10.90 -1.45 4.02
C VAL A 65 10.03 -2.69 4.11
N VAL A 66 8.74 -2.50 4.35
CA VAL A 66 7.75 -3.58 4.39
C VAL A 66 6.59 -3.26 3.46
N ALA A 67 6.12 -4.24 2.69
CA ALA A 67 4.93 -4.11 1.85
C ALA A 67 4.08 -5.38 1.82
N PRO A 68 2.78 -5.30 1.48
CA PRO A 68 1.97 -6.49 1.27
C PRO A 68 2.16 -7.07 -0.14
N ALA A 69 2.07 -8.39 -0.26
CA ALA A 69 2.00 -9.06 -1.54
C ALA A 69 0.64 -8.82 -2.23
N THR A 70 0.58 -8.76 -3.56
CA THR A 70 1.69 -8.88 -4.53
C THR A 70 2.08 -7.53 -5.12
N LEU A 71 1.14 -6.60 -5.26
CA LEU A 71 1.35 -5.33 -5.98
C LEU A 71 2.20 -4.32 -5.20
N GLY A 72 2.35 -4.48 -3.88
CA GLY A 72 3.31 -3.72 -3.09
C GLY A 72 4.78 -4.13 -3.32
N ILE A 73 5.05 -5.30 -3.91
CA ILE A 73 6.43 -5.82 -4.10
C ILE A 73 7.27 -4.89 -4.99
N PRO A 74 6.83 -4.46 -6.19
CA PRO A 74 7.61 -3.52 -6.99
C PRO A 74 7.87 -2.20 -6.25
N VAL A 75 6.90 -1.71 -5.48
CA VAL A 75 7.05 -0.48 -4.68
C VAL A 75 8.12 -0.66 -3.61
N ALA A 76 8.07 -1.77 -2.86
CA ALA A 76 9.07 -2.10 -1.85
C ALA A 76 10.48 -2.18 -2.45
N ILE A 77 10.65 -2.86 -3.58
CA ILE A 77 11.95 -2.99 -4.25
C ILE A 77 12.51 -1.61 -4.59
N GLU A 78 11.71 -0.75 -5.23
CA GLU A 78 12.19 0.55 -5.69
C GLU A 78 12.47 1.52 -4.54
N VAL A 79 11.64 1.51 -3.50
CA VAL A 79 11.85 2.32 -2.30
C VAL A 79 13.09 1.85 -1.53
N THR A 80 13.26 0.54 -1.35
CA THR A 80 14.44 -0.06 -0.68
C THR A 80 15.72 0.33 -1.38
N ARG A 81 15.76 0.17 -2.71
CA ARG A 81 16.89 0.55 -3.55
C ARG A 81 17.21 2.05 -3.43
N ALA A 82 16.19 2.90 -3.47
CA ALA A 82 16.37 4.35 -3.40
C ALA A 82 16.80 4.85 -2.00
N LEU A 83 16.47 4.13 -0.94
CA LEU A 83 16.95 4.38 0.42
C LEU A 83 18.39 3.87 0.65
N GLY A 84 18.97 3.13 -0.31
CA GLY A 84 20.28 2.51 -0.16
C GLY A 84 20.29 1.30 0.78
N LEU A 85 19.12 0.67 0.96
CA LEU A 85 18.96 -0.57 1.72
C LEU A 85 19.10 -1.78 0.78
N ASP A 86 19.40 -2.95 1.34
CA ASP A 86 19.62 -4.19 0.57
C ASP A 86 18.56 -5.28 0.85
N ASP A 87 17.65 -5.02 1.79
CA ASP A 87 16.61 -5.98 2.19
C ASP A 87 15.26 -5.31 2.46
N TYR A 88 14.18 -6.06 2.21
CA TYR A 88 12.79 -5.70 2.46
C TYR A 88 11.97 -6.93 2.84
N VAL A 89 10.87 -6.71 3.58
CA VAL A 89 9.95 -7.77 4.01
C VAL A 89 8.63 -7.67 3.26
N ILE A 90 8.09 -8.82 2.85
CA ILE A 90 6.78 -8.88 2.19
C ILE A 90 5.80 -9.68 3.04
N LEU A 91 4.68 -9.03 3.42
CA LEU A 91 3.56 -9.68 4.10
C LEU A 91 2.75 -10.50 3.10
N GLN A 92 2.48 -11.77 3.41
CA GLN A 92 1.80 -12.70 2.51
C GLN A 92 0.29 -12.76 2.82
N LYS A 93 -0.55 -12.92 1.79
CA LYS A 93 -2.01 -13.10 1.94
C LYS A 93 -2.45 -14.57 2.01
N THR A 94 -1.55 -15.50 1.69
CA THR A 94 -1.82 -16.95 1.67
C THR A 94 -0.71 -17.70 2.40
N ARG A 95 -1.11 -18.69 3.21
CA ARG A 95 -0.18 -19.55 3.96
C ARG A 95 0.56 -20.47 2.98
N LYS A 96 1.82 -20.14 2.67
CA LYS A 96 2.73 -20.98 1.89
C LYS A 96 3.30 -22.09 2.78
N VAL A 97 3.71 -23.21 2.19
CA VAL A 97 4.15 -24.44 2.90
C VAL A 97 5.32 -24.20 3.86
N HIS A 98 6.15 -23.16 3.64
CA HIS A 98 7.26 -22.78 4.53
C HIS A 98 6.83 -21.88 5.71
N LEU A 99 5.58 -21.40 5.74
CA LEU A 99 5.04 -20.45 6.73
C LEU A 99 4.28 -21.16 7.87
N GLY A 100 4.84 -22.24 8.40
CA GLY A 100 4.18 -23.07 9.42
C GLY A 100 3.82 -22.31 10.71
N ASP A 101 4.75 -21.49 11.22
CA ASP A 101 4.66 -20.81 12.51
C ASP A 101 4.55 -19.26 12.41
N ALA A 102 3.95 -18.75 11.33
CA ALA A 102 3.83 -17.29 11.12
C ALA A 102 3.00 -16.59 12.23
N LEU A 103 3.35 -15.34 12.55
CA LEU A 103 2.43 -14.46 13.28
C LEU A 103 1.29 -14.07 12.33
N GLU A 104 0.05 -14.21 12.79
CA GLU A 104 -1.15 -13.95 11.99
C GLU A 104 -1.95 -12.79 12.60
N ALA A 105 -2.33 -11.83 11.76
CA ALA A 105 -3.36 -10.85 12.10
C ALA A 105 -4.58 -11.05 11.18
N PRO A 106 -5.80 -11.18 11.73
CA PRO A 106 -7.00 -11.27 10.91
C PRO A 106 -7.26 -9.94 10.21
N VAL A 107 -7.53 -9.96 8.90
CA VAL A 107 -8.11 -8.81 8.19
C VAL A 107 -9.63 -8.93 8.34
N HIS A 108 -10.28 -7.98 9.02
CA HIS A 108 -11.74 -7.95 9.07
C HIS A 108 -12.31 -7.52 7.71
N ALA A 109 -12.64 -8.51 6.87
CA ALA A 109 -13.45 -8.30 5.68
C ALA A 109 -14.93 -8.15 6.11
N ILE A 110 -15.54 -7.01 5.78
CA ILE A 110 -16.95 -6.71 6.09
C ILE A 110 -17.90 -7.71 5.38
N THR A 111 -17.44 -8.37 4.29
CA THR A 111 -18.24 -9.35 3.54
C THR A 111 -17.38 -10.46 2.93
N SER A 112 -16.97 -11.49 3.69
CA SER A 112 -16.76 -12.84 3.13
C SER A 112 -16.49 -13.86 4.22
N THR A 113 -17.10 -15.04 4.07
CA THR A 113 -16.95 -16.27 4.88
C THR A 113 -15.54 -16.89 4.82
N SER A 114 -14.53 -16.18 4.33
CA SER A 114 -13.11 -16.55 4.34
C SER A 114 -12.31 -15.38 4.91
N SER A 115 -11.71 -15.56 6.08
CA SER A 115 -10.79 -14.60 6.68
C SER A 115 -9.55 -14.49 5.78
N ALA A 116 -9.43 -13.40 5.02
CA ALA A 116 -8.15 -13.03 4.45
C ALA A 116 -7.23 -12.66 5.63
N SER A 117 -6.13 -13.38 5.83
CA SER A 117 -5.15 -13.05 6.87
C SER A 117 -3.89 -12.50 6.20
N LEU A 118 -3.28 -11.50 6.81
CA LEU A 118 -1.91 -11.11 6.49
C LEU A 118 -0.96 -11.91 7.37
N LEU A 119 0.11 -12.40 6.75
CA LEU A 119 1.06 -13.31 7.37
C LEU A 119 2.46 -12.69 7.29
N LEU A 120 3.11 -12.61 8.44
CA LEU A 120 4.53 -12.28 8.53
C LEU A 120 5.31 -13.58 8.75
N ASP A 121 6.24 -13.87 7.85
CA ASP A 121 7.12 -15.03 8.01
C ASP A 121 7.90 -14.93 9.31
N ARG A 122 7.84 -16.00 10.13
CA ARG A 122 8.56 -16.08 11.39
C ARG A 122 10.07 -15.90 11.21
N ALA A 123 10.61 -16.36 10.08
CA ALA A 123 12.03 -16.22 9.75
C ALA A 123 12.44 -14.75 9.54
N ARG A 124 11.49 -13.86 9.28
CA ARG A 124 11.70 -12.41 9.06
C ARG A 124 11.39 -11.56 10.30
N LEU A 125 11.02 -12.16 11.44
CA LEU A 125 10.65 -11.39 12.64
C LEU A 125 11.82 -10.58 13.21
N ASP A 126 13.02 -11.15 13.20
CA ASP A 126 14.19 -10.48 13.74
C ASP A 126 14.64 -9.31 12.85
N ASP A 127 14.24 -9.29 11.57
CA ASP A 127 14.47 -8.17 10.65
C ASP A 127 13.59 -6.96 10.96
N ILE A 128 12.51 -7.15 11.73
CA ILE A 128 11.50 -6.13 12.04
C ILE A 128 11.52 -5.70 13.51
N ARG A 129 11.77 -6.62 14.44
CA ARG A 129 11.65 -6.34 15.88
C ARG A 129 12.60 -5.22 16.32
N GLY A 130 12.04 -4.13 16.85
CA GLY A 130 12.77 -2.95 17.31
C GLY A 130 13.38 -2.10 16.18
N ARG A 131 13.01 -2.37 14.91
CA ARG A 131 13.54 -1.66 13.73
C ARG A 131 12.57 -0.59 13.27
N ARG A 132 13.12 0.49 12.71
CA ARG A 132 12.34 1.56 12.09
C ARG A 132 11.81 1.09 10.74
N VAL A 133 10.54 0.75 10.70
CA VAL A 133 9.86 0.20 9.53
C VAL A 133 9.17 1.30 8.76
N LEU A 134 9.49 1.40 7.46
CA LEU A 134 8.67 2.11 6.50
C LEU A 134 7.73 1.11 5.83
N PHE A 135 6.43 1.26 6.07
CA PHE A 135 5.42 0.51 5.33
C PHE A 135 5.12 1.20 4.00
N VAL A 136 5.11 0.47 2.90
CA VAL A 136 4.68 0.98 1.58
C VAL A 136 3.66 0.08 0.92
N ASP A 137 2.76 0.67 0.13
CA ASP A 137 1.80 -0.05 -0.69
C ASP A 137 1.60 0.64 -2.05
N ASP A 138 0.85 0.01 -2.95
CA ASP A 138 0.47 0.64 -4.21
C ASP A 138 -0.67 1.64 -4.05
N VAL A 139 -1.81 1.20 -3.51
CA VAL A 139 -2.99 2.04 -3.33
C VAL A 139 -3.57 1.89 -1.93
N ILE A 140 -3.73 3.00 -1.22
CA ILE A 140 -4.52 3.05 0.02
C ILE A 140 -5.94 3.47 -0.31
N SER A 141 -6.89 2.53 -0.19
CA SER A 141 -8.33 2.77 -0.31
C SER A 141 -8.96 2.94 1.08
N THR A 142 -9.87 2.05 1.48
CA THR A 142 -10.49 2.00 2.83
C THR A 142 -9.51 1.83 3.99
N GLY A 143 -8.24 1.52 3.70
CA GLY A 143 -7.21 1.30 4.72
C GLY A 143 -7.34 0.00 5.50
N SER A 144 -8.34 -0.86 5.23
CA SER A 144 -8.53 -2.13 5.97
C SER A 144 -7.31 -3.05 5.86
N SER A 145 -6.77 -3.23 4.65
CA SER A 145 -5.57 -4.07 4.44
C SER A 145 -4.33 -3.47 5.07
N SER A 146 -4.09 -2.17 4.86
CA SER A 146 -2.93 -1.48 5.42
C SER A 146 -3.00 -1.41 6.96
N GLY A 147 -4.18 -1.17 7.54
CA GLY A 147 -4.37 -1.17 8.99
C GLY A 147 -4.09 -2.55 9.61
N ALA A 148 -4.54 -3.63 8.98
CA ALA A 148 -4.21 -4.98 9.44
C ALA A 148 -2.71 -5.30 9.32
N ALA A 149 -2.05 -4.83 8.25
CA ALA A 149 -0.61 -4.96 8.09
C ALA A 149 0.16 -4.24 9.20
N LEU A 150 -0.22 -2.99 9.48
CA LEU A 150 0.42 -2.17 10.51
C LEU A 150 0.22 -2.76 11.91
N ALA A 151 -0.99 -3.22 12.23
CA ALA A 151 -1.26 -3.92 13.49
C ALA A 151 -0.41 -5.20 13.65
N LEU A 152 -0.19 -5.96 12.57
CA LEU A 152 0.69 -7.13 12.58
C LEU A 152 2.15 -6.76 12.84
N LEU A 153 2.62 -5.67 12.22
CA LEU A 153 4.00 -5.18 12.39
C LEU A 153 4.23 -4.65 13.81
N GLU A 154 3.29 -3.92 14.37
CA GLU A 154 3.34 -3.48 15.77
C GLU A 154 3.38 -4.66 16.74
N GLN A 155 2.57 -5.70 16.50
CA GLN A 155 2.62 -6.94 17.28
C GLN A 155 3.96 -7.66 17.16
N ALA A 156 4.63 -7.56 16.00
CA ALA A 156 5.98 -8.07 15.80
C ALA A 156 7.08 -7.20 16.45
N GLY A 157 6.70 -6.05 17.02
CA GLY A 157 7.60 -5.11 17.71
C GLY A 157 8.26 -4.09 16.78
N ALA A 158 7.69 -3.82 15.60
CA ALA A 158 8.16 -2.78 14.69
C ALA A 158 7.98 -1.36 15.28
N ASP A 159 8.89 -0.45 14.95
CA ASP A 159 8.68 0.99 15.11
C ASP A 159 8.26 1.58 13.75
N ILE A 160 6.96 1.86 13.57
CA ILE A 160 6.44 2.38 12.29
C ILE A 160 6.81 3.86 12.14
N VAL A 161 7.82 4.14 11.32
CA VAL A 161 8.32 5.51 11.10
C VAL A 161 7.66 6.21 9.91
N GLY A 162 6.92 5.48 9.08
CA GLY A 162 6.19 6.04 7.95
C GLY A 162 5.26 5.03 7.28
N VAL A 163 4.22 5.56 6.63
CA VAL A 163 3.24 4.79 5.85
C VAL A 163 3.09 5.49 4.50
N GLY A 164 3.64 4.88 3.45
CA GLY A 164 3.69 5.41 2.09
C GLY A 164 2.78 4.66 1.12
N ALA A 165 2.25 5.36 0.12
CA ALA A 165 1.62 4.71 -1.03
C ALA A 165 1.90 5.45 -2.34
N LEU A 166 1.77 4.76 -3.47
CA LEU A 166 1.80 5.45 -4.77
C LEU A 166 0.57 6.36 -4.90
N LEU A 167 -0.62 5.83 -4.62
CA LEU A 167 -1.88 6.56 -4.70
C LEU A 167 -2.73 6.33 -3.46
N ALA A 168 -3.59 7.30 -3.14
CA ALA A 168 -4.68 7.13 -2.17
C ALA A 168 -6.03 7.43 -2.82
N GLU A 169 -7.07 6.68 -2.46
CA GLU A 169 -8.43 6.93 -2.97
C GLU A 169 -9.19 7.95 -2.12
N GLY A 170 -9.96 8.81 -2.80
CA GLY A 170 -10.80 9.83 -2.17
C GLY A 170 -10.01 11.02 -1.60
N ASP A 171 -10.69 11.84 -0.79
CA ASP A 171 -10.19 13.15 -0.35
C ASP A 171 -9.48 13.13 1.01
N GLY A 172 -9.60 12.03 1.77
CA GLY A 172 -9.08 11.90 3.13
C GLY A 172 -8.21 10.66 3.35
N TRP A 173 -7.65 10.53 4.54
CA TRP A 173 -7.09 9.27 5.01
C TRP A 173 -8.18 8.44 5.69
N PRO A 174 -8.20 7.12 5.53
CA PRO A 174 -9.18 6.27 6.17
C PRO A 174 -8.97 6.25 7.70
N ASP A 175 -10.06 6.13 8.46
CA ASP A 175 -10.04 6.04 9.93
C ASP A 175 -9.15 4.90 10.44
N ALA A 176 -9.05 3.80 9.67
CA ALA A 176 -8.17 2.67 9.97
C ALA A 176 -6.68 3.05 10.10
N LEU A 177 -6.29 4.21 9.56
CA LEU A 177 -4.92 4.72 9.59
C LEU A 177 -4.78 6.02 10.41
N ALA A 178 -5.81 6.42 11.16
CA ALA A 178 -5.83 7.68 11.92
C ALA A 178 -4.64 7.82 12.89
N SER A 179 -4.20 6.73 13.51
CA SER A 179 -3.03 6.71 14.42
C SER A 179 -1.70 7.05 13.73
N TYR A 180 -1.66 7.01 12.40
CA TYR A 180 -0.47 7.31 11.58
C TYR A 180 -0.63 8.60 10.77
N ALA A 181 -1.65 9.41 11.05
CA ALA A 181 -1.95 10.62 10.28
C ALA A 181 -0.77 11.61 10.17
N ASP A 182 0.13 11.62 11.15
CA ASP A 182 1.35 12.44 11.19
C ASP A 182 2.49 11.92 10.30
N ARG A 183 2.39 10.69 9.79
CA ARG A 183 3.43 9.99 9.03
C ARG A 183 2.90 9.27 7.78
N LEU A 184 1.69 9.62 7.34
CA LEU A 184 1.07 9.14 6.12
C LEU A 184 1.43 10.02 4.92
N PHE A 185 1.78 9.39 3.80
CA PHE A 185 2.05 10.09 2.56
C PHE A 185 1.66 9.24 1.34
N ALA A 186 1.06 9.88 0.33
CA ALA A 186 0.89 9.29 -0.99
C ALA A 186 1.38 10.27 -2.05
N LEU A 187 1.95 9.74 -3.14
CA LEU A 187 2.41 10.57 -4.25
C LEU A 187 1.27 11.23 -5.03
N GLY A 188 0.07 10.64 -4.96
CA GLY A 188 -1.10 11.15 -5.63
C GLY A 188 -2.40 10.72 -4.97
N ARG A 189 -3.49 11.33 -5.42
CA ARG A 189 -4.85 10.93 -5.06
C ARG A 189 -5.66 10.65 -6.31
N ILE A 190 -6.54 9.66 -6.21
CA ILE A 190 -7.48 9.28 -7.25
C ILE A 190 -8.92 9.36 -6.73
N PRO A 191 -9.87 9.86 -7.53
CA PRO A 191 -11.25 9.97 -7.11
C PRO A 191 -11.96 8.61 -7.15
N LEU A 192 -13.03 8.52 -6.39
CA LEU A 192 -14.06 7.51 -6.56
C LEU A 192 -15.09 8.02 -7.58
N PHE A 193 -15.70 7.12 -8.35
CA PHE A 193 -16.72 7.44 -9.34
C PHE A 193 -18.06 6.79 -8.96
N PRO A 194 -18.89 7.44 -8.13
CA PRO A 194 -20.24 6.98 -7.84
C PRO A 194 -21.10 6.97 -9.12
N ARG A 195 -22.05 6.03 -9.21
CA ARG A 195 -23.11 6.04 -10.22
C ARG A 195 -24.36 6.77 -9.77
#